data_AF-A0A8I1TG38-F1
#
_entry.id   AF-A0A8I1TG38-F1
#
_cell.length_a   1.000
_cell.length_b   1.000
_cell.length_c   1.000
_cell.angle_alpha   90.00
_cell.angle_beta   90.00
_cell.angle_gamma   90.00
#
_symmetry.space_group_name_H-M   'P 1'
#
loop_
_entity.id
_entity.type
_entity.pdbx_description
1 polymer ?
#
loop_
_entity_poly.entity_id
_entity_poly.type
_entity_poly.pdbx_seq_one_letter_code
_entity_poly.pdbx_strand_id
1 'polypeptide(L)'
;MSVKSGPATQEIEDVGIAIREGRPLNPANNYRIQFANGDLEFKPVTVPDPIPLGRQILAAGGVKPKAGVSLFAILASGDFEDVRLDEPFDLRGHGAERFIAFATDRDYKATVNGAQIEWGKRIISGAVLYALAEPGADEAVFLEVPGGTDRLIEPEDLVDLDELGIEHFITAPKPRSQIEIIVNARPRIVDGPDVTFEQIVQLAFPGAPEANVVFSMTYRHAKSKPHQGELGIGGVVTVKKGTIFNVTRTVQS
;
A
#
# COMPACT_ATOMS: atom_id res chain seq x y z
N MET A 1 40.08 24.27 -36.41
CA MET A 1 39.40 24.34 -35.10
C MET A 1 38.06 23.64 -35.24
N SER A 2 37.94 22.42 -34.72
CA SER A 2 36.63 21.75 -34.65
C SER A 2 35.96 22.20 -33.37
N VAL A 3 34.85 22.91 -33.51
CA VAL A 3 33.92 23.19 -32.41
C VAL A 3 33.33 21.84 -32.01
N LYS A 4 33.70 21.32 -30.84
CA LYS A 4 32.97 20.20 -30.24
C LYS A 4 31.60 20.74 -29.87
N SER A 5 30.58 20.36 -30.63
CA SER A 5 29.19 20.48 -30.21
C SER A 5 29.06 19.73 -28.89
N GLY A 6 28.79 20.45 -27.79
CA GLY A 6 28.40 19.80 -26.54
C GLY A 6 27.11 18.98 -26.76
N PRO A 7 26.83 17.98 -25.92
CA PRO A 7 25.56 17.26 -26.01
C PRO A 7 24.41 18.28 -25.94
N ALA A 8 23.39 18.10 -26.78
CA ALA A 8 22.22 18.95 -26.76
C ALA A 8 21.59 18.86 -25.36
N THR A 9 21.46 20.00 -24.67
CA THR A 9 20.80 20.05 -23.36
C THR A 9 19.37 19.54 -23.53
N GLN A 10 19.04 18.49 -22.80
CA GLN A 10 17.71 17.90 -22.81
C GLN A 10 16.67 18.91 -22.31
N GLU A 11 15.47 18.91 -22.88
CA GLU A 11 14.44 19.87 -22.48
C GLU A 11 13.92 19.60 -21.05
N ILE A 12 13.71 18.31 -20.73
CA ILE A 12 13.22 17.84 -19.43
C ILE A 12 13.96 16.56 -19.03
N GLU A 13 14.62 16.57 -17.88
CA GLU A 13 15.13 15.37 -17.19
C GLU A 13 14.08 14.90 -16.17
N ASP A 14 13.69 13.62 -16.22
CA ASP A 14 12.73 13.04 -15.27
C ASP A 14 13.48 12.47 -14.05
N VAL A 15 13.31 13.13 -12.90
CA VAL A 15 14.08 12.80 -11.69
C VAL A 15 13.77 11.38 -11.23
N GLY A 16 12.50 10.98 -11.30
CA GLY A 16 12.11 9.66 -10.83
C GLY A 16 12.62 8.52 -11.71
N ILE A 17 12.66 8.73 -13.03
CA ILE A 17 13.25 7.72 -13.94
C ILE A 17 14.73 7.53 -13.63
N ALA A 18 15.48 8.62 -13.44
CA ALA A 18 16.90 8.54 -13.12
C ALA A 18 17.18 7.81 -11.79
N ILE A 19 16.37 8.08 -10.76
CA ILE A 19 16.45 7.39 -9.45
C ILE A 19 16.20 5.90 -9.61
N ARG A 20 15.12 5.49 -10.31
CA ARG A 20 14.80 4.08 -10.56
C ARG A 20 15.87 3.35 -11.37
N GLU A 21 16.52 4.04 -12.29
CA GLU A 21 17.63 3.51 -13.09
C GLU A 21 18.98 3.52 -12.33
N GLY A 22 19.03 4.11 -11.12
CA GLY A 22 20.25 4.23 -10.33
C GLY A 22 21.33 5.08 -11.00
N ARG A 23 20.94 6.04 -11.85
CA ARG A 23 21.87 6.88 -12.61
C ARG A 23 21.83 8.35 -12.16
N PRO A 24 22.91 9.11 -12.40
CA PRO A 24 22.88 10.56 -12.20
C PRO A 24 21.86 11.26 -13.10
N LEU A 25 21.36 12.42 -12.65
CA LEU A 25 20.54 13.31 -13.48
C LEU A 25 21.37 13.89 -14.62
N ASN A 26 20.82 13.87 -15.83
CA ASN A 26 21.44 14.56 -16.96
C ASN A 26 21.23 16.08 -16.83
N PRO A 27 22.14 16.90 -17.38
CA PRO A 27 21.89 18.33 -17.55
C PRO A 27 20.67 18.57 -18.43
N ALA A 28 19.69 19.31 -17.91
CA ALA A 28 18.46 19.66 -18.62
C ALA A 28 18.01 21.09 -18.29
N ASN A 29 17.13 21.64 -19.13
CA ASN A 29 16.51 22.94 -18.87
C ASN A 29 15.45 22.88 -17.75
N ASN A 30 14.88 21.70 -17.53
CA ASN A 30 13.87 21.45 -16.51
C ASN A 30 14.04 20.05 -15.92
N TYR A 31 13.68 19.92 -14.65
CA TYR A 31 13.69 18.68 -13.90
C TYR A 31 12.26 18.37 -13.47
N ARG A 32 11.74 17.21 -13.89
CA ARG A 32 10.39 16.78 -13.53
C ARG A 32 10.43 16.04 -12.20
N ILE A 33 9.64 16.54 -11.25
CA ILE A 33 9.40 15.95 -9.93
C ILE A 33 7.90 15.69 -9.76
N GLN A 34 7.53 14.96 -8.72
CA GLN A 34 6.16 14.70 -8.31
C GLN A 34 5.80 15.58 -7.12
N PHE A 35 4.66 16.25 -7.17
CA PHE A 35 4.20 17.15 -6.12
C PHE A 35 2.76 16.83 -5.72
N ALA A 36 2.50 16.77 -4.41
CA ALA A 36 1.16 16.66 -3.84
C ALA A 36 0.89 17.76 -2.81
N ASN A 37 -0.38 18.05 -2.52
CA ASN A 37 -0.76 19.13 -1.62
C ASN A 37 -1.85 18.69 -0.65
N GLY A 38 -1.43 18.27 0.54
CA GLY A 38 -2.31 17.83 1.63
C GLY A 38 -2.83 16.40 1.51
N ASP A 39 -2.53 15.71 0.42
CA ASP A 39 -2.87 14.30 0.16
C ASP A 39 -1.71 13.63 -0.60
N LEU A 40 -1.87 12.37 -1.00
CA LEU A 40 -0.89 11.63 -1.81
C LEU A 40 -1.26 11.63 -3.30
N GLU A 41 -2.06 12.59 -3.78
CA GLU A 41 -2.35 12.74 -5.20
C GLU A 41 -1.21 13.48 -5.91
N PHE A 42 -0.13 12.76 -6.18
CA PHE A 42 1.04 13.31 -6.86
C PHE A 42 0.76 13.69 -8.31
N LYS A 43 1.22 14.89 -8.69
CA LYS A 43 1.18 15.40 -10.05
C LYS A 43 2.57 15.79 -10.51
N PRO A 44 2.91 15.56 -11.78
CA PRO A 44 4.20 15.97 -12.31
C PRO A 44 4.26 17.50 -12.40
N VAL A 45 5.35 18.07 -11.90
CA VAL A 45 5.70 19.49 -12.04
C VAL A 45 7.16 19.62 -12.44
N THR A 46 7.54 20.78 -12.98
CA THR A 46 8.90 21.04 -13.45
C THR A 46 9.55 22.18 -12.69
N VAL A 47 10.81 22.00 -12.30
CA VAL A 47 11.67 23.05 -11.76
C VAL A 47 12.86 23.30 -12.72
N PRO A 48 13.33 24.54 -12.89
CA PRO A 48 14.35 24.86 -13.89
C PRO A 48 15.79 24.58 -13.43
N ASP A 49 16.00 24.31 -12.14
CA ASP A 49 17.30 24.10 -11.50
C ASP A 49 17.27 22.75 -10.77
N PRO A 50 18.33 21.91 -10.86
CA PRO A 50 18.41 20.67 -10.08
C PRO A 50 18.65 20.89 -8.57
N ILE A 51 18.90 22.12 -8.12
CA ILE A 51 19.05 22.50 -6.72
C ILE A 51 18.02 23.61 -6.36
N PRO A 52 16.71 23.34 -6.49
CA PRO A 52 15.70 24.35 -6.19
C PRO A 52 15.67 24.68 -4.70
N LEU A 53 15.27 25.91 -4.37
CA LEU A 53 14.81 26.26 -3.02
C LEU A 53 13.44 25.62 -2.76
N GLY A 54 13.13 25.30 -1.50
CA GLY A 54 11.79 24.79 -1.13
C GLY A 54 10.63 25.67 -1.62
N ARG A 55 10.77 27.00 -1.58
CA ARG A 55 9.78 27.94 -2.12
C ARG A 55 9.55 27.80 -3.64
N GLN A 56 10.56 27.39 -4.40
CA GLN A 56 10.46 27.19 -5.84
C GLN A 56 9.72 25.89 -6.14
N ILE A 57 9.92 24.85 -5.34
CA ILE A 57 9.15 23.60 -5.40
C ILE A 57 7.67 23.88 -5.13
N LEU A 58 7.34 24.62 -4.06
CA LEU A 58 5.96 25.03 -3.76
C LEU A 58 5.32 25.81 -4.92
N ALA A 59 6.05 26.79 -5.47
CA ALA A 59 5.56 27.61 -6.57
C ALA A 59 5.30 26.77 -7.84
N ALA A 60 6.16 25.80 -8.15
CA ALA A 60 5.95 24.86 -9.25
C ALA A 60 4.70 23.98 -9.02
N GLY A 61 4.42 23.62 -7.77
CA GLY A 61 3.18 22.96 -7.33
C GLY A 61 1.93 23.84 -7.29
N GLY A 62 2.03 25.12 -7.64
CA GLY A 62 0.91 26.07 -7.58
C GLY A 62 0.54 26.53 -6.16
N VAL A 63 1.37 26.23 -5.17
CA VAL A 63 1.16 26.62 -3.77
C VAL A 63 1.89 27.93 -3.49
N LYS A 64 1.19 28.91 -2.92
CA LYS A 64 1.80 30.20 -2.54
C LYS A 64 2.74 29.98 -1.33
N PRO A 65 4.04 30.32 -1.43
CA PRO A 65 4.97 30.20 -0.31
C PRO A 65 4.68 31.31 0.71
N LYS A 66 4.07 30.96 1.84
CA LYS A 66 3.76 31.87 2.95
C LYS A 66 4.00 31.15 4.28
N ALA A 67 4.01 31.90 5.38
CA ALA A 67 3.99 31.32 6.71
C ALA A 67 2.76 30.38 6.88
N GLY A 68 2.97 29.22 7.52
CA GLY A 68 1.95 28.17 7.68
C GLY A 68 1.83 27.21 6.49
N VAL A 69 2.91 27.05 5.72
CA VAL A 69 3.06 25.94 4.75
C VAL A 69 4.33 25.18 5.09
N SER A 70 4.19 23.88 5.34
CA SER A 70 5.31 22.93 5.45
C SER A 70 5.49 22.19 4.13
N LEU A 71 6.72 21.83 3.80
CA LEU A 71 7.09 21.07 2.61
C LEU A 71 8.00 19.92 3.03
N PHE A 72 7.67 18.72 2.58
CA PHE A 72 8.47 17.52 2.85
C PHE A 72 8.87 16.85 1.55
N ALA A 73 10.10 16.34 1.50
CA ALA A 73 10.56 15.39 0.49
C ALA A 73 10.33 13.97 1.01
N ILE A 74 9.78 13.08 0.17
CA ILE A 74 9.63 11.66 0.52
C ILE A 74 10.81 10.91 -0.08
N LEU A 75 11.69 10.43 0.78
CA LEU A 75 12.89 9.69 0.42
C LEU A 75 12.54 8.28 -0.06
N ALA A 76 13.50 7.61 -0.72
CA ALA A 76 13.34 6.22 -1.14
C ALA A 76 13.15 5.25 0.04
N SER A 77 13.61 5.60 1.24
CA SER A 77 13.36 4.85 2.48
C SER A 77 11.91 4.95 2.96
N GLY A 78 11.13 5.91 2.45
CA GLY A 78 9.82 6.30 2.98
C GLY A 78 9.88 7.43 4.00
N ASP A 79 11.08 7.83 4.45
CA ASP A 79 11.24 8.94 5.39
C ASP A 79 10.79 10.26 4.77
N PHE A 80 10.17 11.11 5.58
CA PHE A 80 9.87 12.48 5.23
C PHE A 80 11.02 13.38 5.73
N GLU A 81 11.61 14.13 4.80
CA GLU A 81 12.64 15.14 5.10
C GLU A 81 12.02 16.54 4.99
N ASP A 82 12.12 17.35 6.04
CA ASP A 82 11.68 18.76 6.02
C ASP A 82 12.50 19.57 5.01
N VAL A 83 11.82 20.24 4.08
CA VAL A 83 12.41 21.09 3.07
C VAL A 83 12.09 22.54 3.39
N ARG A 84 13.04 23.22 4.03
CA ARG A 84 12.89 24.64 4.36
C ARG A 84 12.74 25.50 3.10
N LEU A 85 11.86 26.49 3.17
CA LEU A 85 11.50 27.31 2.00
C LEU A 85 12.64 28.15 1.42
N ASP A 86 13.66 28.45 2.22
CA ASP A 86 14.83 29.25 1.86
C ASP A 86 16.12 28.44 1.74
N GLU A 87 16.04 27.12 1.89
CA GLU A 87 17.19 26.23 1.81
C GLU A 87 17.23 25.53 0.45
N PRO A 88 18.42 25.42 -0.19
CA PRO A 88 18.58 24.65 -1.41
C PRO A 88 18.38 23.16 -1.14
N PHE A 89 17.64 22.49 -2.02
CA PHE A 89 17.44 21.04 -1.98
C PHE A 89 18.05 20.40 -3.23
N ASP A 90 19.09 19.57 -3.07
CA ASP A 90 19.79 18.99 -4.23
C ASP A 90 19.11 17.70 -4.72
N LEU A 91 18.37 17.81 -5.84
CA LEU A 91 17.67 16.68 -6.48
C LEU A 91 18.63 15.59 -6.98
N ARG A 92 19.93 15.88 -7.15
CA ARG A 92 20.93 14.93 -7.68
C ARG A 92 21.45 13.98 -6.60
N GLY A 93 21.41 14.40 -5.34
CA GLY A 93 22.06 13.71 -4.21
C GLY A 93 21.09 13.12 -3.19
N HIS A 94 19.90 13.71 -3.03
CA HIS A 94 18.96 13.29 -1.98
C HIS A 94 18.04 12.13 -2.39
N GLY A 95 17.96 11.78 -3.68
CA GLY A 95 17.17 10.63 -4.14
C GLY A 95 15.66 10.77 -3.92
N ALA A 96 15.16 12.00 -3.79
CA ALA A 96 13.74 12.29 -3.62
C ALA A 96 13.12 12.81 -4.93
N GLU A 97 12.15 12.07 -5.46
CA GLU A 97 11.34 12.53 -6.60
C GLU A 97 9.99 13.11 -6.16
N ARG A 98 9.53 12.79 -4.94
CA ARG A 98 8.20 13.11 -4.43
C ARG A 98 8.30 14.18 -3.35
N PHE A 99 7.46 15.21 -3.48
CA PHE A 99 7.33 16.30 -2.53
C PHE A 99 5.86 16.48 -2.14
N ILE A 100 5.61 16.74 -0.87
CA ILE A 100 4.26 16.98 -0.36
C ILE A 100 4.24 18.23 0.49
N ALA A 101 3.28 19.11 0.21
CA ALA A 101 3.05 20.32 0.98
C ALA A 101 1.82 20.19 1.87
N PHE A 102 1.83 20.87 3.02
CA PHE A 102 0.68 20.98 3.90
C PHE A 102 0.48 22.43 4.33
N ALA A 103 -0.76 22.91 4.25
CA ALA A 103 -1.15 24.17 4.86
C ALA A 103 -1.46 23.94 6.36
N THR A 104 -0.43 24.01 7.19
CA THR A 104 -0.51 23.69 8.62
C THR A 104 0.52 24.50 9.41
N ASP A 105 0.24 24.71 10.70
CA ASP A 105 1.19 25.21 11.70
C ASP A 105 1.71 24.08 12.61
N ARG A 106 1.23 22.85 12.41
CA ARG A 106 1.62 21.64 13.15
C ARG A 106 1.87 20.47 12.22
N ASP A 107 2.95 19.76 12.49
CA ASP A 107 3.30 18.46 11.95
C ASP A 107 3.00 17.37 12.98
N TYR A 108 2.42 16.26 12.52
CA TYR A 108 2.15 15.09 13.35
C TYR A 108 3.12 13.99 12.95
N LYS A 109 3.86 13.46 13.93
CA LYS A 109 4.91 12.46 13.69
C LYS A 109 4.35 11.06 13.87
N ALA A 110 4.65 10.21 12.91
CA ALA A 110 4.34 8.79 12.96
C ALA A 110 5.47 8.01 12.29
N THR A 111 5.42 6.67 12.37
CA THR A 111 6.28 5.84 11.54
C THR A 111 5.47 4.87 10.70
N VAL A 112 5.90 4.60 9.47
CA VAL A 112 5.33 3.55 8.60
C VAL A 112 6.47 2.61 8.21
N ASN A 113 6.40 1.34 8.61
CA ASN A 113 7.46 0.35 8.41
C ASN A 113 8.84 0.83 8.93
N GLY A 114 8.83 1.58 10.03
CA GLY A 114 10.02 2.18 10.64
C GLY A 114 10.50 3.48 9.99
N ALA A 115 10.01 3.85 8.80
CA ALA A 115 10.29 5.14 8.20
C ALA A 115 9.54 6.25 8.93
N GLN A 116 10.22 7.35 9.27
CA GLN A 116 9.63 8.48 9.97
C GLN A 116 8.86 9.36 8.99
N ILE A 117 7.58 9.59 9.27
CA ILE A 117 6.74 10.50 8.48
C ILE A 117 6.35 11.72 9.29
N GLU A 118 6.22 12.87 8.61
CA GLU A 118 5.70 14.11 9.18
C GLU A 118 4.44 14.50 8.39
N TRP A 119 3.27 14.24 9.00
CA TRP A 119 1.97 14.40 8.36
C TRP A 119 1.34 15.72 8.78
N GLY A 120 0.95 16.57 7.83
CA GLY A 120 0.43 17.91 8.16
C GLY A 120 -1.05 17.97 8.55
N LYS A 121 -1.67 16.84 8.89
CA LYS A 121 -3.08 16.76 9.34
C LYS A 121 -3.16 15.87 10.57
N ARG A 122 -3.99 16.26 11.55
CA ARG A 122 -4.23 15.45 12.76
C ARG A 122 -4.74 14.05 12.45
N ILE A 123 -5.66 13.96 11.48
CA ILE A 123 -6.27 12.70 11.06
C ILE A 123 -5.59 12.18 9.79
N ILE A 124 -5.17 10.93 9.83
CA ILE A 124 -4.67 10.17 8.67
C ILE A 124 -5.62 9.01 8.37
N SER A 125 -5.95 8.80 7.10
CA SER A 125 -6.82 7.70 6.71
C SER A 125 -6.02 6.42 6.49
N GLY A 126 -6.68 5.27 6.65
CA GLY A 126 -6.13 3.97 6.29
C GLY A 126 -5.63 3.95 4.85
N ALA A 127 -6.41 4.47 3.89
CA ALA A 127 -6.01 4.54 2.49
C ALA A 127 -4.66 5.27 2.28
N VAL A 128 -4.39 6.34 3.02
CA VAL A 128 -3.08 7.03 2.99
C VAL A 128 -2.00 6.13 3.58
N LEU A 129 -2.27 5.48 4.71
CA LEU A 129 -1.32 4.56 5.34
C LEU A 129 -0.96 3.39 4.40
N TYR A 130 -1.92 2.81 3.69
CA TYR A 130 -1.66 1.76 2.69
C TYR A 130 -0.83 2.29 1.51
N ALA A 131 -1.09 3.53 1.06
CA ALA A 131 -0.32 4.14 -0.02
C ALA A 131 1.13 4.47 0.40
N LEU A 132 1.39 4.76 1.68
CA LEU A 132 2.74 4.96 2.20
C LEU A 132 3.46 3.64 2.49
N ALA A 133 2.73 2.65 3.00
CA ALA A 133 3.28 1.37 3.43
C ALA A 133 3.54 0.39 2.28
N GLU A 134 2.82 0.54 1.17
CA GLU A 134 2.88 -0.33 -0.02
C GLU A 134 2.91 -1.84 0.32
N PRO A 135 1.97 -2.35 1.14
CA PRO A 135 2.00 -3.75 1.60
C PRO A 135 1.92 -4.74 0.44
N GLY A 136 2.51 -5.93 0.63
CA GLY A 136 2.34 -7.05 -0.29
C GLY A 136 0.88 -7.50 -0.40
N ALA A 137 0.58 -8.30 -1.44
CA ALA A 137 -0.79 -8.76 -1.73
C ALA A 137 -1.48 -9.47 -0.54
N ASP A 138 -0.70 -10.16 0.30
CA ASP A 138 -1.16 -10.91 1.47
C ASP A 138 -0.85 -10.20 2.80
N GLU A 139 -0.48 -8.91 2.76
CA GLU A 139 -0.16 -8.10 3.94
C GLU A 139 -1.20 -6.98 4.13
N ALA A 140 -1.35 -6.54 5.37
CA ALA A 140 -2.16 -5.41 5.76
C ALA A 140 -1.36 -4.45 6.63
N VAL A 141 -1.87 -3.23 6.77
CA VAL A 141 -1.32 -2.24 7.68
C VAL A 141 -1.94 -2.45 9.06
N PHE A 142 -1.10 -2.40 10.08
CA PHE A 142 -1.48 -2.45 11.49
C PHE A 142 -0.92 -1.25 12.22
N LEU A 143 -1.64 -0.78 13.24
CA LEU A 143 -1.12 0.11 14.28
C LEU A 143 -0.58 -0.75 15.42
N GLU A 144 0.71 -0.62 15.70
CA GLU A 144 1.37 -1.29 16.81
C GLU A 144 0.83 -0.75 18.14
N VAL A 145 0.46 -1.65 19.05
CA VAL A 145 -0.02 -1.30 20.38
C VAL A 145 0.98 -1.80 21.42
N PRO A 146 1.74 -0.92 22.10
CA PRO A 146 2.77 -1.33 23.05
C PRO A 146 2.21 -2.25 24.15
N GLY A 147 2.71 -3.48 24.21
CA GLY A 147 2.28 -4.48 25.19
C GLY A 147 0.87 -5.07 24.94
N GLY A 148 0.26 -4.77 23.80
CA GLY A 148 -1.05 -5.25 23.38
C GLY A 148 -1.01 -6.04 22.08
N THR A 149 -2.18 -6.26 21.50
CA THR A 149 -2.34 -6.82 20.15
C THR A 149 -2.43 -5.68 19.15
N ASP A 150 -1.64 -5.76 18.09
CA ASP A 150 -1.66 -4.77 17.02
C ASP A 150 -3.05 -4.66 16.38
N ARG A 151 -3.46 -3.43 16.10
CA ARG A 151 -4.78 -3.13 15.55
C ARG A 151 -4.71 -3.11 14.03
N LEU A 152 -5.46 -3.97 13.37
CA LEU A 152 -5.64 -3.91 11.91
C LEU A 152 -6.22 -2.55 11.51
N ILE A 153 -5.62 -1.93 10.49
CA ILE A 153 -6.11 -0.72 9.84
C ILE A 153 -6.85 -1.11 8.57
N GLU A 154 -8.12 -0.74 8.49
CA GLU A 154 -8.90 -0.83 7.24
C GLU A 154 -8.70 0.46 6.42
N PRO A 155 -8.80 0.44 5.07
CA PRO A 155 -8.61 1.63 4.25
C PRO A 155 -9.52 2.82 4.62
N GLU A 156 -10.72 2.56 5.14
CA GLU A 156 -11.69 3.56 5.56
C GLU A 156 -11.47 4.09 6.99
N ASP A 157 -10.56 3.48 7.76
CA ASP A 157 -10.25 3.93 9.11
C ASP A 157 -9.72 5.37 9.10
N LEU A 158 -10.04 6.10 10.16
CA LEU A 158 -9.49 7.42 10.45
C LEU A 158 -8.71 7.32 11.75
N VAL A 159 -7.40 7.55 11.69
CA VAL A 159 -6.50 7.48 12.84
C VAL A 159 -6.12 8.89 13.27
N ASP A 160 -6.22 9.14 14.58
CA ASP A 160 -5.81 10.40 15.20
C ASP A 160 -4.34 10.34 15.61
N LEU A 161 -3.52 11.25 15.08
CA LEU A 161 -2.08 11.34 15.35
C LEU A 161 -1.76 12.37 16.46
N ASP A 162 -2.77 12.91 17.14
CA ASP A 162 -2.62 13.85 18.28
C ASP A 162 -2.73 13.10 19.63
N GLU A 163 -2.69 11.76 19.61
CA GLU A 163 -2.61 10.96 20.83
C GLU A 163 -1.20 11.05 21.46
N LEU A 164 -1.09 10.60 22.71
CA LEU A 164 0.18 10.69 23.44
C LEU A 164 1.16 9.64 22.92
N GLY A 165 2.16 10.07 22.16
CA GLY A 165 3.25 9.20 21.70
C GLY A 165 3.57 9.43 20.23
N ILE A 166 4.14 8.41 19.59
CA ILE A 166 4.28 8.31 18.14
C ILE A 166 3.52 7.06 17.73
N GLU A 167 2.59 7.19 16.79
CA GLU A 167 1.92 6.04 16.21
C GLU A 167 2.88 5.27 15.30
N HIS A 168 3.00 3.97 15.55
CA HIS A 168 3.84 3.08 14.76
C HIS A 168 2.96 2.19 13.89
N PHE A 169 2.99 2.43 12.58
CA PHE A 169 2.30 1.60 11.59
C PHE A 169 3.28 0.61 10.96
N ILE A 170 2.86 -0.65 10.86
CA ILE A 170 3.66 -1.73 10.30
C ILE A 170 2.86 -2.54 9.29
N THR A 171 3.53 -3.13 8.32
CA THR A 171 2.96 -4.16 7.46
C THR A 171 3.21 -5.54 8.07
N ALA A 172 2.16 -6.35 8.10
CA ALA A 172 2.24 -7.73 8.55
C ALA A 172 1.27 -8.60 7.74
N PRO A 173 1.43 -9.93 7.71
CA PRO A 173 0.49 -10.82 7.04
C PRO A 173 -0.94 -10.57 7.49
N LYS A 174 -1.87 -10.52 6.55
CA LYS A 174 -3.30 -10.36 6.82
C LYS A 174 -3.73 -11.42 7.84
N PRO A 175 -4.56 -11.07 8.83
CA PRO A 175 -5.13 -12.08 9.72
C PRO A 175 -5.94 -13.03 8.84
N ARG A 176 -5.57 -14.32 8.85
CA ARG A 176 -6.39 -15.33 8.18
C ARG A 176 -7.76 -15.27 8.82
N SER A 177 -8.77 -14.91 8.04
CA SER A 177 -10.14 -14.87 8.53
C SER A 177 -10.55 -16.30 8.83
N GLN A 178 -10.44 -16.72 10.09
CA GLN A 178 -10.93 -18.01 10.51
C GLN A 178 -12.46 -17.98 10.47
N ILE A 179 -13.03 -18.66 9.49
CA ILE A 179 -14.46 -18.69 9.26
C ILE A 179 -14.98 -20.08 9.63
N GLU A 180 -15.98 -20.12 10.49
CA GLU A 180 -16.71 -21.35 10.78
C GLU A 180 -17.72 -21.65 9.66
N ILE A 181 -17.44 -22.69 8.90
CA ILE A 181 -18.32 -23.26 7.86
C ILE A 181 -18.88 -24.60 8.34
N ILE A 182 -19.86 -25.15 7.62
CA ILE A 182 -20.44 -26.47 7.91
C ILE A 182 -20.12 -27.40 6.74
N VAL A 183 -19.43 -28.51 7.00
CA VAL A 183 -19.10 -29.53 6.00
C VAL A 183 -19.71 -30.85 6.44
N ASN A 184 -20.63 -31.41 5.64
CA ASN A 184 -21.35 -32.65 5.95
C ASN A 184 -21.94 -32.65 7.38
N ALA A 185 -22.67 -31.57 7.70
CA ALA A 185 -23.31 -31.31 9.00
C ALA A 185 -22.37 -31.10 10.20
N ARG A 186 -21.05 -30.99 10.00
CA ARG A 186 -20.08 -30.72 11.06
C ARG A 186 -19.47 -29.32 10.90
N PRO A 187 -19.42 -28.49 11.96
CA PRO A 187 -18.67 -27.24 11.94
C PRO A 187 -17.19 -27.50 11.66
N ARG A 188 -16.59 -26.66 10.81
CA ARG A 188 -15.16 -26.65 10.47
C ARG A 188 -14.68 -25.22 10.40
N ILE A 189 -13.47 -24.98 10.87
CA ILE A 189 -12.79 -23.69 10.71
C ILE A 189 -11.96 -23.78 9.43
N VAL A 190 -12.09 -22.76 8.58
CA VAL A 190 -11.25 -22.56 7.40
C VAL A 190 -10.55 -21.23 7.48
N ASP A 191 -9.33 -21.19 6.92
CA ASP A 191 -8.68 -19.94 6.57
C ASP A 191 -9.41 -19.39 5.34
N GLY A 192 -10.10 -18.27 5.50
CA GLY A 192 -10.95 -17.67 4.48
C GLY A 192 -10.49 -16.26 4.05
N PRO A 193 -11.26 -15.59 3.16
CA PRO A 193 -12.63 -15.94 2.79
C PRO A 193 -12.76 -16.89 1.60
N ASP A 194 -11.72 -17.16 0.83
CA ASP A 194 -11.81 -18.01 -0.35
C ASP A 194 -11.34 -19.44 -0.05
N VAL A 195 -12.21 -20.43 -0.29
CA VAL A 195 -11.89 -21.85 -0.10
C VAL A 195 -11.99 -22.62 -1.41
N THR A 196 -11.09 -23.57 -1.61
CA THR A 196 -11.06 -24.40 -2.83
C THR A 196 -11.81 -25.71 -2.66
N PHE A 197 -12.15 -26.34 -3.79
CA PHE A 197 -12.71 -27.68 -3.83
C PHE A 197 -11.91 -28.69 -2.99
N GLU A 198 -10.59 -28.70 -3.19
CA GLU A 198 -9.66 -29.64 -2.59
C GLU A 198 -9.57 -29.44 -1.06
N GLN A 199 -9.59 -28.19 -0.60
CA GLN A 199 -9.61 -27.88 0.83
C GLN A 199 -10.86 -28.44 1.51
N ILE A 200 -12.05 -28.28 0.89
CA ILE A 200 -13.29 -28.80 1.47
C ILE A 200 -13.34 -30.33 1.43
N VAL A 201 -12.84 -30.95 0.36
CA VAL A 201 -12.71 -32.42 0.28
C VAL A 201 -11.80 -32.94 1.40
N GLN A 202 -10.65 -32.31 1.63
CA GLN A 202 -9.71 -32.69 2.69
C GLN A 202 -10.34 -32.56 4.09
N LEU A 203 -11.21 -31.56 4.29
CA LEU A 203 -11.98 -31.43 5.53
C LEU A 203 -13.01 -32.56 5.68
N ALA A 204 -13.75 -32.90 4.63
CA ALA A 204 -14.78 -33.92 4.65
C ALA A 204 -14.20 -35.34 4.82
N PHE A 205 -13.10 -35.64 4.12
CA PHE A 205 -12.47 -36.95 4.05
C PHE A 205 -10.93 -36.81 4.16
N PRO A 206 -10.37 -36.67 5.38
CA PRO A 206 -8.94 -36.47 5.56
C PRO A 206 -8.14 -37.72 5.17
N GLY A 207 -7.15 -37.57 4.28
CA GLY A 207 -6.27 -38.64 3.82
C GLY A 207 -5.99 -38.55 2.32
N ALA A 208 -5.09 -39.39 1.79
CA ALA A 208 -4.87 -39.46 0.34
C ALA A 208 -6.10 -40.10 -0.34
N PRO A 209 -6.60 -39.55 -1.46
CA PRO A 209 -7.66 -40.20 -2.22
C PRO A 209 -7.22 -41.59 -2.67
N GLU A 210 -8.04 -42.61 -2.40
CA GLU A 210 -7.85 -43.93 -2.98
C GLU A 210 -8.00 -43.86 -4.51
N ALA A 211 -7.27 -44.71 -5.24
CA ALA A 211 -7.51 -44.89 -6.67
C ALA A 211 -8.99 -45.28 -6.88
N ASN A 212 -9.64 -44.64 -7.86
CA ASN A 212 -11.06 -44.82 -8.24
C ASN A 212 -12.11 -44.10 -7.38
N VAL A 213 -11.75 -43.00 -6.70
CA VAL A 213 -12.72 -42.17 -5.97
C VAL A 213 -13.01 -40.87 -6.72
N VAL A 214 -14.30 -40.56 -6.92
CA VAL A 214 -14.77 -39.26 -7.41
C VAL A 214 -15.53 -38.55 -6.30
N PHE A 215 -15.21 -37.27 -6.10
CA PHE A 215 -15.93 -36.40 -5.19
C PHE A 215 -16.86 -35.46 -5.96
N SER A 216 -18.07 -35.29 -5.47
CA SER A 216 -18.97 -34.22 -5.90
C SER A 216 -19.34 -33.34 -4.71
N MET A 217 -19.53 -32.04 -4.96
CA MET A 217 -19.79 -31.09 -3.90
C MET A 217 -20.83 -30.06 -4.32
N THR A 218 -21.75 -29.78 -3.38
CA THR A 218 -22.65 -28.63 -3.46
C THR A 218 -22.35 -27.67 -2.31
N TYR A 219 -22.61 -26.38 -2.53
CA TYR A 219 -22.52 -25.35 -1.51
C TYR A 219 -23.81 -24.54 -1.44
N ARG A 220 -24.08 -23.96 -0.27
CA ARG A 220 -25.19 -23.01 -0.03
C ARG A 220 -24.82 -22.00 1.06
N HIS A 221 -25.51 -20.86 1.06
CA HIS A 221 -25.25 -19.73 1.96
C HIS A 221 -23.82 -19.16 1.86
N ALA A 222 -23.20 -19.23 0.68
CA ALA A 222 -21.92 -18.61 0.42
C ALA A 222 -22.01 -17.08 0.38
N LYS A 223 -20.89 -16.39 0.58
CA LYS A 223 -20.78 -14.94 0.36
C LYS A 223 -20.72 -14.63 -1.13
N SER A 224 -20.08 -15.49 -1.91
CA SER A 224 -19.99 -15.38 -3.38
C SER A 224 -21.36 -15.42 -4.07
N LYS A 225 -21.41 -14.95 -5.31
CA LYS A 225 -22.53 -15.16 -6.24
C LYS A 225 -22.11 -16.20 -7.30
N PRO A 226 -22.94 -17.23 -7.57
CA PRO A 226 -24.20 -17.52 -6.90
C PRO A 226 -23.99 -17.95 -5.43
N HIS A 227 -24.97 -17.71 -4.57
CA HIS A 227 -24.89 -18.05 -3.13
C HIS A 227 -25.00 -19.56 -2.86
N GLN A 228 -25.32 -20.34 -3.88
CA GLN A 228 -25.46 -21.79 -3.87
C GLN A 228 -25.17 -22.35 -5.26
N GLY A 229 -24.71 -23.61 -5.31
CA GLY A 229 -24.44 -24.30 -6.57
C GLY A 229 -23.61 -25.55 -6.37
N GLU A 230 -23.11 -26.08 -7.47
CA GLU A 230 -22.08 -27.12 -7.47
C GLU A 230 -20.70 -26.48 -7.47
N LEU A 231 -19.75 -27.09 -6.75
CA LEU A 231 -18.35 -26.71 -6.79
C LEU A 231 -17.56 -27.89 -7.34
N GLY A 232 -17.01 -27.70 -8.54
CA GLY A 232 -16.15 -28.68 -9.21
C GLY A 232 -14.68 -28.55 -8.83
N ILE A 233 -13.87 -29.52 -9.26
CA ILE A 233 -12.41 -29.57 -9.07
C ILE A 233 -11.76 -28.25 -9.53
N GLY A 234 -10.83 -27.73 -8.73
CA GLY A 234 -10.15 -26.45 -8.96
C GLY A 234 -11.03 -25.20 -8.73
N GLY A 235 -12.30 -25.38 -8.40
CA GLY A 235 -13.21 -24.27 -8.12
C GLY A 235 -12.93 -23.60 -6.78
N VAL A 236 -13.28 -22.31 -6.70
CA VAL A 236 -13.12 -21.46 -5.51
C VAL A 236 -14.45 -20.83 -5.14
N VAL A 237 -14.77 -20.78 -3.84
CA VAL A 237 -15.97 -20.13 -3.30
C VAL A 237 -15.60 -19.21 -2.15
N THR A 238 -16.08 -17.97 -2.19
CA THR A 238 -15.98 -17.04 -1.07
C THR A 238 -17.02 -17.38 0.01
N VAL A 239 -16.55 -17.78 1.19
CA VAL A 239 -17.36 -18.22 2.33
C VAL A 239 -17.63 -17.10 3.33
N LYS A 240 -18.61 -17.34 4.18
CA LYS A 240 -18.90 -16.57 5.40
C LYS A 240 -19.31 -17.55 6.51
N LYS A 241 -19.46 -17.05 7.75
CA LYS A 241 -19.93 -17.90 8.84
C LYS A 241 -21.25 -18.57 8.47
N GLY A 242 -21.31 -19.89 8.62
CA GLY A 242 -22.48 -20.70 8.29
C GLY A 242 -22.65 -21.06 6.82
N THR A 243 -21.67 -20.77 5.94
CA THR A 243 -21.65 -21.37 4.60
C THR A 243 -21.60 -22.90 4.73
N ILE A 244 -22.42 -23.61 3.95
CA ILE A 244 -22.60 -25.06 4.05
C ILE A 244 -22.11 -25.75 2.79
N PHE A 245 -21.33 -26.81 2.95
CA PHE A 245 -20.91 -27.72 1.90
C PHE A 245 -21.43 -29.13 2.18
N ASN A 246 -21.95 -29.78 1.14
CA ASN A 246 -22.23 -31.21 1.15
C ASN A 246 -21.29 -31.89 0.15
N VAL A 247 -20.46 -32.80 0.65
CA VAL A 247 -19.46 -33.52 -0.13
C VAL A 247 -19.85 -35.00 -0.18
N THR A 248 -20.02 -35.52 -1.38
CA THR A 248 -20.32 -36.92 -1.64
C THR A 248 -19.06 -37.61 -2.17
N ARG A 249 -18.77 -38.80 -1.63
CA ARG A 249 -17.67 -39.67 -2.08
C ARG A 249 -18.27 -40.85 -2.86
N THR A 250 -17.83 -41.05 -4.10
CA THR A 250 -18.27 -42.16 -4.96
C THR A 250 -17.07 -43.01 -5.34
N VAL A 251 -17.15 -44.33 -5.11
CA VAL A 251 -16.16 -45.30 -5.60
C VAL A 251 -16.60 -45.79 -6.97
N GLN A 252 -15.74 -45.67 -7.98
CA GLN A 252 -15.99 -46.19 -9.32
C GLN A 252 -15.55 -47.67 -9.38
N SER A 253 -16.45 -48.50 -9.91
CA SER A 253 -16.25 -49.93 -10.17
C SER A 253 -15.59 -50.18 -11.52
#